data_AF-A0A067PZ74-F1
#
_entry.id   AF-A0A067PZ74-F1
#
_cell.length_a   1.000
_cell.length_b   1.000
_cell.length_c   1.000
_cell.angle_alpha   90.00
_cell.angle_beta   90.00
_cell.angle_gamma   90.00
#
_symmetry.space_group_name_H-M   'P 1'
#
loop_
_entity.id
_entity.type
_entity.pdbx_description
1 polymer ?
#
loop_
_entity_poly.entity_id
_entity_poly.type
_entity_poly.pdbx_seq_one_letter_code
_entity_poly.pdbx_strand_id
1 'polypeptide(L)'
;MAGTQGPRMMFGPGRLVNHDCNPNSQLRHIPKTHSYQFITICPIALGESITVQYTAQGGFGSSGTAPEGTKCLCATCNPTNPPTLKRRSPPPPLVSAKLKPTRRMKKRLKRLVDTLSELLADG
;
A
#
# COMPACT_ATOMS: atom_id res chain seq x y z
N MET A 1 -1.91 19.07 6.00
CA MET A 1 -2.48 18.12 6.98
C MET A 1 -3.94 18.45 7.19
N ALA A 2 -4.86 17.51 7.02
CA ALA A 2 -6.29 17.72 7.31
C ALA A 2 -6.63 17.19 8.72
N GLY A 3 -7.20 18.05 9.56
CA GLY A 3 -7.65 17.74 10.93
C GLY A 3 -6.72 18.25 12.03
N THR A 4 -7.11 18.03 13.28
CA THR A 4 -6.36 18.41 14.48
C THR A 4 -5.01 17.72 14.56
N GLN A 5 -4.01 18.41 15.13
CA GLN A 5 -2.73 17.82 15.46
C GLN A 5 -2.93 16.72 16.52
N GLY A 6 -2.28 15.58 16.36
CA GLY A 6 -2.42 14.44 17.26
C GLY A 6 -1.97 13.13 16.62
N PRO A 7 -1.94 12.04 17.40
CA PRO A 7 -1.58 10.72 16.90
C PRO A 7 -2.54 10.28 15.79
N ARG A 8 -2.00 9.63 14.76
CA ARG A 8 -2.76 9.14 13.60
C ARG A 8 -2.48 7.67 13.37
N MET A 9 -3.54 6.89 13.22
CA MET A 9 -3.43 5.49 12.83
C MET A 9 -3.32 5.39 11.32
N MET A 10 -2.36 4.61 10.85
CA MET A 10 -2.11 4.39 9.43
C MET A 10 -2.64 3.02 9.01
N PHE A 11 -3.50 2.99 7.99
CA PHE A 11 -4.08 1.77 7.44
C PHE A 11 -3.70 1.58 5.96
N GLY A 12 -4.02 0.40 5.43
CA GLY A 12 -3.72 0.05 4.04
C GLY A 12 -2.28 -0.40 3.82
N PRO A 13 -1.83 -0.51 2.56
CA PRO A 13 -0.50 -1.04 2.22
C PRO A 13 0.66 -0.28 2.88
N GLY A 14 0.48 1.01 3.16
CA GLY A 14 1.53 1.84 3.75
C GLY A 14 1.99 1.40 5.13
N ARG A 15 1.18 0.63 5.88
CA ARG A 15 1.58 0.06 7.17
C ARG A 15 2.66 -1.03 7.08
N LEU A 16 2.92 -1.53 5.87
CA LEU A 16 3.88 -2.60 5.59
C LEU A 16 5.27 -2.07 5.22
N VAL A 17 5.39 -0.76 5.03
CA VAL A 17 6.65 -0.12 4.66
C VAL A 17 7.50 0.02 5.91
N ASN A 18 8.69 -0.55 5.89
CA ASN A 18 9.58 -0.58 7.03
C ASN A 18 10.36 0.74 7.21
N HIS A 19 10.89 0.92 8.41
CA HIS A 19 11.82 2.00 8.70
C HIS A 19 13.23 1.69 8.18
N ASP A 20 13.89 2.70 7.60
CA ASP A 20 15.35 2.75 7.48
C ASP A 20 15.86 4.16 7.83
N CYS A 21 17.03 4.25 8.48
CA CYS A 21 17.66 5.53 8.82
C CYS A 21 18.20 6.27 7.58
N ASN A 22 18.53 5.55 6.51
CA ASN A 22 18.84 6.07 5.19
C ASN A 22 17.82 5.54 4.17
N PRO A 23 16.58 6.07 4.18
CA PRO A 23 15.49 5.53 3.38
C PRO A 23 15.63 5.86 1.89
N ASN A 24 14.92 5.10 1.05
CA ASN A 24 14.78 5.40 -0.39
C ASN A 24 13.46 6.10 -0.74
N SER A 25 12.56 6.27 0.23
CA SER A 25 11.27 6.94 0.06
C SER A 25 10.90 7.82 1.25
N GLN A 26 9.94 8.73 1.04
CA GLN A 26 9.34 9.57 2.08
C GLN A 26 7.81 9.50 2.02
N LEU A 27 7.15 9.64 3.17
CA LEU A 27 5.69 9.69 3.27
C LEU A 27 5.21 11.14 3.14
N ARG A 28 4.28 11.41 2.21
CA ARG A 28 3.70 12.74 1.98
C ARG A 28 2.18 12.70 2.15
N HIS A 29 1.66 13.68 2.89
CA HIS A 29 0.21 13.89 3.00
C HIS A 29 -0.38 14.35 1.67
N ILE A 30 -1.50 13.74 1.25
CA ILE A 30 -2.26 14.21 0.09
C ILE A 30 -3.19 15.34 0.55
N PRO A 31 -3.02 16.58 0.05
CA PRO A 31 -3.82 17.72 0.49
C PRO A 31 -5.33 17.45 0.41
N LYS A 32 -6.09 17.98 1.38
CA LYS A 32 -7.56 17.85 1.45
C LYS A 32 -8.08 16.41 1.58
N THR A 33 -7.23 15.44 1.92
CA THR A 33 -7.65 14.05 2.19
C THR A 33 -7.11 13.55 3.53
N HIS A 34 -7.49 12.33 3.93
CA HIS A 34 -6.86 11.59 5.04
C HIS A 34 -5.83 10.56 4.57
N SER A 35 -5.39 10.67 3.32
CA SER A 35 -4.51 9.71 2.67
C SER A 35 -3.07 10.21 2.61
N TYR A 36 -2.16 9.26 2.46
CA TYR A 36 -0.74 9.51 2.28
C TYR A 36 -0.23 8.75 1.08
N GLN A 37 0.83 9.27 0.47
CA GLN A 37 1.55 8.65 -0.63
C GLN A 37 3.03 8.52 -0.30
N PHE A 38 3.67 7.50 -0.84
CA PHE A 38 5.13 7.38 -0.82
C PHE A 38 5.71 8.10 -2.03
N ILE A 39 6.75 8.87 -1.80
CA ILE A 39 7.54 9.53 -2.84
C ILE A 39 8.95 8.98 -2.75
N THR A 40 9.44 8.42 -3.85
CA THR A 40 10.83 7.96 -3.97
C THR A 40 11.77 9.16 -3.93
N ILE A 41 12.86 9.06 -3.18
CA ILE A 41 13.89 10.12 -3.07
C ILE A 41 15.22 9.71 -3.74
N CYS A 42 15.35 8.45 -4.14
CA CYS A 42 16.43 7.93 -4.98
C CYS A 42 15.90 6.78 -5.87
N PRO A 43 16.67 6.34 -6.89
CA PRO A 43 16.32 5.15 -7.67
C PRO A 43 16.21 3.89 -6.80
N ILE A 44 15.20 3.05 -7.07
CA ILE A 44 14.95 1.80 -6.35
C ILE A 44 15.11 0.63 -7.31
N ALA A 45 16.01 -0.31 -7.01
CA ALA A 45 16.24 -1.48 -7.83
C ALA A 45 15.11 -2.52 -7.71
N LEU A 46 14.96 -3.38 -8.72
CA LEU A 46 13.99 -4.48 -8.66
C LEU A 46 14.31 -5.42 -7.49
N GLY A 47 13.34 -5.62 -6.60
CA GLY A 47 13.48 -6.45 -5.40
C GLY A 47 14.07 -5.71 -4.20
N GLU A 48 14.47 -4.45 -4.33
CA GLU A 48 14.86 -3.61 -3.21
C GLU A 48 13.63 -3.25 -2.35
N SER A 49 13.81 -3.23 -1.03
CA SER A 49 12.76 -2.85 -0.09
C SER A 49 12.44 -1.36 -0.20
N ILE A 50 11.16 -1.00 -0.26
CA ILE A 50 10.74 0.39 -0.05
C ILE A 50 10.84 0.70 1.46
N THR A 51 11.54 1.78 1.82
CA THR A 51 11.76 2.17 3.22
C THR A 51 11.53 3.65 3.43
N VAL A 52 11.15 4.03 4.65
CA VAL A 52 10.92 5.43 5.06
C VAL A 52 11.54 5.74 6.42
N GLN A 53 11.71 7.02 6.76
CA GLN A 53 11.89 7.43 8.14
C GLN A 53 10.52 7.55 8.83
N TYR A 54 10.35 6.91 9.99
CA TYR A 54 9.10 7.01 10.77
C TYR A 54 9.02 8.30 11.59
N THR A 55 10.16 8.84 12.01
CA THR A 55 10.25 10.02 12.85
C THR A 55 11.09 11.09 12.16
N ALA A 56 10.71 12.37 12.36
CA ALA A 56 11.43 13.50 11.78
C ALA A 56 12.82 13.69 12.42
N GLN A 57 13.01 13.26 13.67
CA GLN A 57 14.30 13.40 14.38
C GLN A 57 15.25 12.20 14.21
N GLY A 58 14.90 11.23 13.36
CA GLY A 58 15.75 10.08 13.06
C GLY A 58 15.75 9.00 14.14
N GLY A 59 15.74 7.74 13.69
CA GLY A 59 16.02 6.53 14.47
C GLY A 59 15.00 6.12 15.54
N PHE A 60 14.58 4.85 15.52
CA PHE A 60 14.11 4.18 16.74
C PHE A 60 15.25 4.16 17.76
N GLY A 61 15.28 5.13 18.69
CA GLY A 61 16.24 5.21 19.79
C GLY A 61 16.88 6.59 19.99
N SER A 62 16.96 7.44 18.97
CA SER A 62 17.54 8.79 19.08
C SER A 62 16.51 9.91 19.23
N SER A 63 15.25 9.67 18.83
CA SER A 63 14.17 10.68 18.86
C SER A 63 13.32 10.70 20.15
N GLY A 64 13.73 10.00 21.22
CA GLY A 64 13.01 10.00 22.52
C GLY A 64 11.61 9.34 22.51
N THR A 65 11.20 8.72 21.39
CA THR A 65 9.88 8.07 21.24
C THR A 65 9.95 6.54 21.31
N ALA A 66 11.14 5.96 21.36
CA ALA A 66 11.32 4.54 21.57
C ALA A 66 11.56 4.30 23.08
N PRO A 67 10.99 3.24 23.68
CA PRO A 67 11.33 2.84 25.04
C PRO A 67 12.85 2.78 25.24
N GLU A 68 13.36 3.16 26.41
CA GLU A 68 14.77 3.00 26.75
C GLU A 68 15.26 1.59 26.39
N GLY A 69 16.42 1.50 25.73
CA GLY A 69 17.00 0.23 25.27
C GLY A 69 16.48 -0.29 23.92
N THR A 70 15.56 0.41 23.24
CA THR A 70 15.10 -0.03 21.91
C THR A 70 16.10 0.36 20.82
N LYS A 71 16.71 -0.64 20.17
CA LYS A 71 17.67 -0.45 19.07
C LYS A 71 16.99 -0.54 17.71
N CYS A 72 17.29 0.40 16.81
CA CYS A 72 16.89 0.30 15.40
C CYS A 72 17.55 -0.91 14.72
N LEU A 73 16.75 -1.73 14.02
CA LEU A 73 17.18 -2.93 13.32
C LEU A 73 17.16 -2.77 11.79
N CYS A 74 17.18 -1.54 11.28
CA CYS A 74 17.23 -1.29 9.84
C CYS A 74 18.59 -1.66 9.23
N ALA A 75 18.68 -1.72 7.89
CA ALA A 75 19.91 -2.09 7.21
C ALA A 75 21.02 -1.05 7.44
N THR A 76 20.67 0.23 7.54
CA THR A 76 21.63 1.30 7.85
C THR A 76 22.24 1.16 9.25
N CYS A 77 21.45 0.80 10.27
CA CYS A 77 21.94 0.64 11.64
C CYS A 77 22.54 -0.74 11.93
N ASN A 78 22.21 -1.75 11.13
CA ASN A 78 22.67 -3.13 11.30
C ASN A 78 23.18 -3.73 9.98
N PRO A 79 24.26 -3.17 9.40
CA PRO A 79 24.73 -3.57 8.08
C PRO A 79 25.26 -5.01 8.03
N THR A 80 25.68 -5.57 9.16
CA THR A 80 26.19 -6.95 9.25
C THR A 80 25.09 -8.00 9.37
N ASN A 81 23.88 -7.60 9.76
CA ASN A 81 22.73 -8.50 9.87
C ASN A 81 21.43 -7.75 9.50
N PRO A 82 21.31 -7.31 8.24
CA PRO A 82 20.19 -6.51 7.81
C PRO A 82 18.89 -7.32 7.86
N PRO A 83 17.73 -6.66 8.01
CA PRO A 83 16.44 -7.33 7.97
C PRO A 83 16.25 -7.96 6.59
N THR A 84 16.28 -9.29 6.55
CA THR A 84 16.13 -10.04 5.29
C THR A 84 14.65 -10.16 4.95
N LEU A 85 14.28 -9.68 3.76
CA LEU A 85 13.00 -10.08 3.18
C LEU A 85 13.11 -11.56 2.80
N LYS A 86 12.37 -12.43 3.49
CA LYS A 86 12.14 -13.78 2.97
C LYS A 86 11.45 -13.63 1.63
N ARG A 87 12.19 -13.88 0.54
CA ARG A 87 11.69 -13.84 -0.82
C ARG A 87 10.60 -14.90 -0.94
N ARG A 88 9.34 -14.49 -0.78
CA ARG A 88 8.21 -15.36 -1.10
C ARG A 88 8.30 -15.61 -2.60
N SER A 89 8.14 -16.87 -3.01
CA SER A 89 7.88 -17.18 -4.41
C SER A 89 6.77 -16.25 -4.92
N PRO A 90 6.88 -15.70 -6.14
CA PRO A 90 5.83 -14.89 -6.70
C PRO A 90 4.49 -15.60 -6.49
N PRO A 91 3.43 -14.91 -6.02
CA PRO A 91 2.12 -15.53 -6.05
C PRO A 91 1.90 -16.02 -7.49
N PRO A 92 1.33 -17.23 -7.68
CA PRO A 92 0.99 -17.68 -9.02
C PRO A 92 0.19 -16.56 -9.70
N PRO A 93 0.38 -16.33 -11.02
CA PRO A 93 -0.38 -15.32 -11.73
C PRO A 93 -1.85 -15.48 -11.35
N LEU A 94 -2.52 -14.37 -11.02
CA LEU A 94 -3.96 -14.36 -10.79
C LEU A 94 -4.59 -14.88 -12.09
N VAL A 95 -4.83 -16.20 -12.15
CA VAL A 95 -5.51 -16.80 -13.28
C VAL A 95 -6.86 -16.11 -13.24
N SER A 96 -7.12 -15.29 -14.27
CA SER A 96 -8.40 -14.62 -14.41
C SER A 96 -9.43 -15.73 -14.49
N ALA A 97 -9.99 -16.12 -13.34
CA ALA A 97 -11.01 -17.13 -13.29
C ALA A 97 -12.09 -16.57 -14.22
N LYS A 98 -12.40 -17.29 -15.30
CA LYS A 98 -13.51 -16.95 -16.18
C LYS A 98 -14.72 -16.85 -15.28
N LEU A 99 -15.07 -15.63 -14.87
CA LEU A 99 -16.19 -15.36 -13.99
C LEU A 99 -17.41 -15.82 -14.78
N LYS A 100 -17.96 -16.99 -14.42
CA LYS A 100 -19.18 -17.47 -15.04
C LYS A 100 -20.26 -16.44 -14.70
N PRO A 101 -21.01 -15.90 -15.69
CA PRO A 101 -22.02 -14.90 -15.43
C PRO A 101 -22.99 -15.41 -14.35
N THR A 102 -23.12 -14.64 -13.27
CA THR A 102 -24.02 -15.02 -12.18
C THR A 102 -25.46 -15.12 -12.70
N ARG A 103 -26.29 -15.96 -12.07
CA ARG A 103 -27.72 -16.10 -12.41
C ARG A 103 -28.44 -14.74 -12.40
N ARG A 104 -28.02 -13.80 -11.55
CA ARG A 104 -28.52 -12.43 -11.48
C ARG A 104 -28.14 -11.60 -12.72
N MET A 105 -26.89 -11.69 -13.18
CA MET A 105 -26.44 -11.05 -14.42
C MET A 105 -27.19 -11.58 -15.63
N LYS A 106 -27.35 -12.91 -15.76
CA LYS A 106 -28.12 -13.52 -16.86
C LYS A 106 -29.57 -13.03 -16.91
N LYS A 107 -30.23 -12.91 -15.75
CA LYS A 107 -31.62 -12.43 -15.65
C LYS A 107 -31.76 -10.93 -16.01
N ARG A 108 -30.70 -10.14 -15.80
CA ARG A 108 -30.67 -8.71 -16.18
C ARG A 108 -30.41 -8.55 -17.68
N LEU A 109 -29.51 -9.35 -18.23
CA LEU A 109 -29.22 -9.37 -19.67
C LEU A 109 -30.45 -9.81 -20.48
N LYS A 110 -31.15 -10.86 -20.04
CA LYS A 110 -32.38 -11.32 -20.69
C LYS A 110 -33.43 -10.22 -20.72
N ARG A 111 -33.65 -9.51 -19.61
CA ARG A 111 -34.60 -8.40 -19.56
C ARG A 111 -34.24 -7.27 -20.52
N LEU A 112 -32.97 -6.90 -20.62
CA LEU A 112 -32.54 -5.87 -21.58
C LEU A 112 -32.78 -6.30 -23.03
N VAL A 113 -32.52 -7.57 -23.36
CA VAL A 113 -32.77 -8.11 -24.70
C VAL A 113 -34.27 -8.14 -25.01
N ASP A 114 -35.09 -8.58 -24.06
CA ASP A 114 -36.55 -8.60 -24.21
C ASP A 114 -37.07 -7.16 -24.47
N THR A 115 -36.64 -6.17 -23.67
CA THR A 115 -37.07 -4.76 -23.83
C THR A 115 -36.58 -4.13 -25.13
N LEU A 116 -35.36 -4.43 -25.58
CA LEU A 116 -34.86 -3.96 -26.87
C LEU A 116 -35.64 -4.59 -28.04
N SER A 117 -36.08 -5.84 -27.90
CA SER A 117 -36.85 -6.51 -28.94
C SER A 117 -38.25 -5.93 -29.07
N GLU A 118 -38.87 -5.55 -27.95
CA GLU A 118 -40.16 -4.83 -27.94
C GLU A 118 -40.03 -3.45 -28.61
N LEU A 119 -39.00 -2.66 -28.25
CA LEU A 119 -38.77 -1.34 -28.84
C LEU A 119 -38.47 -1.36 -30.35
N LEU A 120 -37.92 -2.47 -30.86
CA LEU A 120 -37.61 -2.64 -32.28
C LEU A 120 -38.78 -3.23 -33.08
N ALA A 121 -39.81 -3.76 -32.41
CA ALA A 121 -40.99 -4.31 -33.06
C ALA A 121 -42.11 -3.27 -33.31
N ASP A 122 -42.05 -2.13 -32.61
CA ASP A 122 -43.03 -1.04 -32.68
C ASP A 122 -42.62 0.10 -33.64
N GLY A 123 -41.63 -0.11 -34.53
CA GLY A 123 -41.17 0.84 -35.55
C GLY A 123 -41.13 0.24 -36.94
#